data_AF-A0AA39IUK1-F1
#
_entry.id   AF-A0AA39IUK1-F1
#
_cell.length_a   1.000
_cell.length_b   1.000
_cell.length_c   1.000
_cell.angle_alpha   90.00
_cell.angle_beta   90.00
_cell.angle_gamma   90.00
#
_symmetry.space_group_name_H-M   'P 1'
#
loop_
_entity.id
_entity.type
_entity.pdbx_description
1 polymer ?
#
loop_
_entity_poly.entity_id
_entity_poly.type
_entity_poly.pdbx_seq_one_letter_code
_entity_poly.pdbx_strand_id
1 'polypeptide(L)'
;SSTLLMIDRAISLRPAIETFLASRDFPKLHRYQLSDAEWDALSNFREILAVPHAFQQILSAKKTPCISDTIPAFEAVRSMWEKLETEMPHAKNIIRAGLNKLAEYRNQADDVDAYFIAIHMCQFVLLS
;
A
#
# COMPACT_ATOMS: atom_id res chain seq x y z
N SER A 1 -6.48 1.89 3.30
CA SER A 1 -6.24 0.54 3.84
C SER A 1 -6.38 0.59 5.36
N SER A 2 -7.27 -0.20 5.95
CA SER A 2 -7.45 -0.26 7.42
C SER A 2 -6.17 -0.74 8.11
N THR A 3 -5.47 -1.71 7.52
CA THR A 3 -4.21 -2.25 8.06
C THR A 3 -3.13 -1.17 8.20
N LEU A 4 -2.93 -0.33 7.17
CA LEU A 4 -1.96 0.77 7.25
C LEU A 4 -2.34 1.76 8.37
N LEU A 5 -3.61 2.16 8.45
CA LEU A 5 -4.07 3.09 9.48
C LEU A 5 -3.92 2.52 10.90
N MET A 6 -4.11 1.21 11.06
CA MET A 6 -3.86 0.52 12.32
C MET A 6 -2.37 0.51 12.69
N ILE A 7 -1.49 0.26 11.72
CA ILE A 7 -0.03 0.28 11.91
C ILE A 7 0.43 1.71 12.26
N ASP A 8 -0.02 2.72 11.51
CA ASP A 8 0.24 4.14 11.80
C ASP A 8 -0.17 4.50 13.22
N ARG A 9 -1.37 4.07 13.62
CA ARG A 9 -1.88 4.33 14.97
C ARG A 9 -1.07 3.61 16.04
N ALA A 10 -0.69 2.35 15.80
CA ALA A 10 0.13 1.57 16.72
C ALA A 10 1.52 2.21 16.91
N ILE A 11 2.18 2.61 15.82
CA ILE A 11 3.48 3.30 15.87
C ILE A 11 3.36 4.62 16.64
N SER A 12 2.34 5.44 16.34
CA SER A 12 2.09 6.70 17.04
C SER A 12 1.84 6.52 18.54
N LEU A 13 1.22 5.40 18.94
CA LEU A 13 0.89 5.09 20.32
C LEU A 13 1.94 4.21 21.00
N ARG A 14 3.07 3.89 20.36
CA ARG A 14 4.10 3.00 20.90
C ARG A 14 4.46 3.30 22.36
N PRO A 15 4.75 4.55 22.78
CA PRO A 15 5.09 4.85 24.18
C PRO A 15 3.96 4.52 25.17
N ALA A 16 2.71 4.78 24.78
CA ALA A 16 1.54 4.48 25.60
C ALA A 16 1.29 2.96 25.67
N ILE A 17 1.47 2.25 24.56
CA ILE A 17 1.36 0.79 24.49
C ILE A 17 2.41 0.14 25.38
N GLU A 18 3.68 0.55 25.29
CA GLU A 18 4.76 0.02 26.11
C GLU A 18 4.55 0.30 27.60
N THR A 19 4.10 1.52 27.95
CA THR A 19 3.78 1.88 29.34
C THR A 19 2.63 1.03 29.88
N PHE A 20 1.57 0.85 29.09
CA PHE A 20 0.40 0.05 29.46
C PHE A 20 0.76 -1.43 29.61
N LEU A 21 1.57 -1.97 28.70
CA LEU A 21 2.05 -3.35 28.74
C LEU A 21 3.08 -3.57 29.86
N ALA A 22 3.79 -2.55 30.32
CA ALA A 22 4.66 -2.66 31.50
C ALA A 22 3.88 -2.64 32.83
N SER A 23 2.60 -2.23 32.83
CA SER A 23 1.78 -2.21 34.05
C SER A 23 1.52 -3.62 34.59
N ARG A 24 1.47 -3.74 35.92
CA ARG A 24 1.11 -4.99 36.62
C ARG A 24 -0.40 -5.27 36.59
N ASP A 25 -1.21 -4.32 36.12
CA ASP A 25 -2.67 -4.43 36.10
C ASP A 25 -3.16 -5.47 35.07
N PHE A 26 -2.37 -5.72 34.02
CA PHE A 26 -2.75 -6.59 32.90
C PHE A 26 -1.63 -7.57 32.50
N PRO A 27 -1.22 -8.50 33.40
CA PRO A 27 -0.10 -9.40 33.16
C PRO A 27 -0.32 -10.33 31.96
N LYS A 28 -1.58 -10.63 31.62
CA LYS A 28 -1.93 -11.44 30.44
C LYS A 28 -1.59 -10.75 29.11
N LEU A 29 -1.47 -9.42 29.11
CA LEU A 29 -1.21 -8.65 27.90
C LEU A 29 0.28 -8.49 27.61
N HIS A 30 1.15 -8.75 28.61
CA HIS A 30 2.63 -8.69 28.45
C HIS A 30 3.13 -9.57 27.30
N ARG A 31 2.45 -10.68 27.02
CA ARG A 31 2.77 -11.58 25.90
C ARG A 31 2.64 -10.94 24.50
N TYR A 32 1.97 -9.79 24.40
CA TYR A 32 1.80 -9.04 23.14
C TYR A 32 2.79 -7.88 23.03
N GLN A 33 3.74 -7.77 23.95
CA GLN A 33 4.80 -6.78 23.85
C GLN A 33 5.69 -7.09 22.65
N LEU A 34 5.74 -6.14 21.74
CA LEU A 34 6.61 -6.19 20.58
C LEU A 34 8.03 -5.82 20.99
N SER A 35 8.99 -6.56 20.47
CA SER A 35 10.41 -6.22 20.48
C SER A 35 10.70 -5.02 19.57
N ASP A 36 11.86 -4.40 19.75
CA ASP A 36 12.32 -3.31 18.87
C ASP A 36 12.36 -3.76 17.40
N ALA A 37 12.81 -4.98 17.13
CA ALA A 37 12.85 -5.55 15.78
C ALA A 37 11.45 -5.71 15.16
N GLU A 38 10.43 -6.02 15.97
CA GLU A 38 9.04 -6.09 15.50
C GLU A 38 8.45 -4.71 15.24
N TRP A 39 8.82 -3.70 16.03
CA TRP A 39 8.47 -2.30 15.75
C TRP A 39 9.13 -1.77 14.48
N ASP A 40 10.38 -2.14 14.23
CA ASP A 40 11.09 -1.81 12.99
C ASP A 40 10.42 -2.52 11.79
N ALA A 41 10.03 -3.78 11.96
CA ALA A 41 9.26 -4.50 10.95
C ALA A 41 7.92 -3.80 10.64
N LEU A 42 7.18 -3.33 11.65
CA LEU A 42 5.96 -2.55 11.45
C LEU A 42 6.21 -1.25 10.69
N SER A 43 7.33 -0.58 10.94
CA SER A 43 7.73 0.63 10.22
C SER A 43 8.05 0.33 8.75
N ASN A 44 8.74 -0.79 8.48
CA ASN A 44 8.96 -1.28 7.11
C ASN A 44 7.63 -1.60 6.40
N PHE A 45 6.70 -2.28 7.08
CA PHE A 45 5.37 -2.56 6.52
C PHE A 45 4.55 -1.30 6.23
N ARG A 46 4.66 -0.29 7.10
CA ARG A 46 4.03 1.02 6.89
C ARG A 46 4.49 1.65 5.58
N GLU A 47 5.79 1.66 5.30
CA GLU A 47 6.34 2.22 4.06
C GLU A 47 5.86 1.46 2.82
N ILE A 48 5.90 0.12 2.87
CA ILE A 48 5.46 -0.73 1.78
C ILE A 48 3.96 -0.54 1.49
N LEU A 49 3.14 -0.44 2.54
CA LEU A 49 1.68 -0.29 2.45
C LEU A 49 1.22 1.14 2.15
N ALA A 50 2.06 2.15 2.37
CA ALA A 50 1.75 3.54 2.03
C ALA A 50 1.58 3.73 0.51
N VAL A 51 2.43 3.06 -0.29
CA VAL A 51 2.39 3.14 -1.76
C VAL A 51 1.04 2.68 -2.34
N PRO A 52 0.54 1.45 -2.09
CA PRO A 52 -0.76 1.02 -2.59
C PRO A 52 -1.91 1.78 -1.94
N HIS A 53 -1.75 2.27 -0.70
CA HIS A 53 -2.79 3.09 -0.07
C HIS A 53 -3.00 4.40 -0.82
N ALA A 54 -1.92 5.11 -1.18
CA ALA A 54 -2.00 6.35 -1.95
C ALA A 54 -2.65 6.12 -3.32
N PHE A 55 -2.25 5.05 -4.02
CA PHE A 55 -2.87 4.65 -5.28
C PHE A 55 -4.37 4.38 -5.14
N GLN A 56 -4.77 3.62 -4.12
CA GLN A 56 -6.18 3.35 -3.83
C GLN A 56 -6.96 4.64 -3.58
N GLN A 57 -6.38 5.61 -2.85
CA GLN A 57 -7.03 6.91 -2.61
C GLN A 57 -7.22 7.70 -3.91
N ILE A 58 -6.22 7.75 -4.78
CA ILE A 58 -6.29 8.45 -6.07
C ILE A 58 -7.41 7.87 -6.94
N LEU A 59 -7.51 6.55 -7.05
CA LEU A 59 -8.57 5.90 -7.83
C LEU A 59 -9.95 6.08 -7.20
N SER A 60 -10.05 5.98 -5.86
CA SER A 60 -11.33 6.11 -5.16
C SER A 60 -11.88 7.54 -5.16
N ALA A 61 -11.01 8.55 -5.28
CA ALA A 61 -11.41 9.97 -5.32
C ALA A 61 -11.98 10.39 -6.68
N LYS A 62 -11.70 9.63 -7.76
CA LYS A 62 -12.20 9.95 -9.11
C LYS A 62 -13.63 9.41 -9.27
N LYS A 63 -14.58 10.34 -9.43
CA LYS A 63 -16.01 10.05 -9.68
C LYS A 63 -16.24 9.22 -10.95
N THR A 64 -15.33 9.37 -11.91
CA THR A 64 -15.17 8.51 -13.08
C THR A 64 -13.68 8.23 -13.19
N PRO A 65 -13.16 7.09 -12.73
CA PRO A 65 -11.77 6.75 -12.98
C PRO A 65 -11.61 6.63 -14.50
N CYS A 66 -11.03 7.64 -15.16
CA CYS A 66 -10.72 7.47 -16.57
C CYS A 66 -9.60 6.44 -16.65
N ILE A 67 -9.75 5.46 -17.54
CA ILE A 67 -8.78 4.39 -17.72
C ILE A 67 -7.40 4.95 -18.10
N SER A 68 -7.37 6.11 -18.76
CA SER A 68 -6.14 6.89 -19.03
C SER A 68 -5.36 7.31 -17.79
N ASP A 69 -6.00 7.41 -16.63
CA ASP A 69 -5.36 7.76 -15.36
C ASP A 69 -4.92 6.53 -14.56
N THR A 70 -5.54 5.39 -14.84
CA THR A 70 -5.35 4.15 -14.09
C THR A 70 -4.02 3.49 -14.47
N ILE A 71 -3.68 3.46 -15.78
CA ILE A 71 -2.42 2.90 -16.28
C ILE A 71 -1.18 3.66 -15.76
N PRO A 72 -1.10 5.00 -15.87
CA PRO A 72 0.03 5.75 -15.32
C PRO A 72 0.18 5.55 -13.81
N ALA A 73 -0.93 5.43 -13.10
CA ALA A 73 -0.90 5.20 -11.66
C ALA A 73 -0.41 3.77 -11.32
N PHE A 74 -0.76 2.75 -12.12
CA PHE A 74 -0.22 1.39 -11.96
C PHE A 74 1.29 1.34 -12.22
N GLU A 75 1.77 1.98 -13.30
CA GLU A 75 3.21 2.08 -13.60
C GLU A 75 3.95 2.87 -12.50
N ALA A 76 3.36 3.93 -11.96
CA ALA A 76 3.95 4.69 -10.85
C ALA A 76 4.12 3.84 -9.58
N VAL A 77 3.10 3.05 -9.19
CA VAL A 77 3.21 2.11 -8.06
C VAL A 77 4.29 1.07 -8.30
N ARG A 78 4.36 0.52 -9.52
CA ARG A 78 5.38 -0.45 -9.91
C ARG A 78 6.78 0.14 -9.75
N SER A 79 7.05 1.32 -10.32
CA SER A 79 8.37 1.96 -10.21
C SER A 79 8.74 2.31 -8.76
N MET A 80 7.77 2.75 -7.94
CA MET A 80 8.01 3.02 -6.52
C MET A 80 8.39 1.75 -5.75
N TRP A 81 7.72 0.63 -6.03
CA TRP A 81 8.04 -0.65 -5.40
C TRP A 81 9.34 -1.27 -5.90
N GLU A 82 9.69 -1.14 -7.19
CA GLU A 82 11.00 -1.55 -7.71
C GLU A 82 12.14 -0.75 -7.05
N LYS A 83 11.93 0.55 -6.80
CA LYS A 83 12.87 1.39 -6.04
C LYS A 83 12.99 0.93 -4.57
N LEU A 84 11.85 0.72 -3.88
CA LEU A 84 11.82 0.18 -2.52
C LEU A 84 12.49 -1.20 -2.42
N GLU A 85 12.38 -2.04 -3.44
CA GLU A 85 13.05 -3.35 -3.50
C GLU A 85 14.58 -3.21 -3.43
N THR A 86 15.12 -2.11 -3.98
CA THR A 86 16.54 -1.80 -4.02
C THR A 86 17.00 -1.18 -2.70
N GLU A 87 16.17 -0.31 -2.10
CA GLU A 87 16.45 0.37 -0.83
C GLU A 87 16.27 -0.56 0.39
N MET A 88 15.44 -1.61 0.27
CA MET A 88 15.13 -2.54 1.37
C MET A 88 15.35 -4.01 0.95
N PRO A 89 16.62 -4.47 0.85
CA PRO A 89 16.92 -5.84 0.42
C PRO A 89 16.28 -6.91 1.30
N HIS A 90 16.07 -6.63 2.60
CA HIS A 90 15.43 -7.52 3.57
C HIS A 90 13.93 -7.69 3.33
N ALA A 91 13.26 -6.71 2.70
CA ALA A 91 11.84 -6.74 2.39
C ALA A 91 11.54 -7.19 0.94
N LYS A 92 12.58 -7.57 0.19
CA LYS A 92 12.51 -7.95 -1.22
C LYS A 92 11.44 -8.99 -1.52
N ASN A 93 11.33 -10.03 -0.68
CA ASN A 93 10.33 -11.08 -0.84
C ASN A 93 8.89 -10.54 -0.74
N ILE A 94 8.62 -9.64 0.20
CA ILE A 94 7.31 -9.01 0.44
C ILE A 94 6.98 -8.06 -0.71
N ILE A 95 7.94 -7.23 -1.13
CA ILE A 95 7.77 -6.29 -2.23
C ILE A 95 7.51 -7.04 -3.54
N ARG A 96 8.25 -8.12 -3.80
CA ARG A 96 8.03 -8.99 -4.98
C ARG A 96 6.64 -9.61 -4.98
N ALA A 97 6.15 -10.09 -3.84
CA ALA A 97 4.79 -10.60 -3.73
C ALA A 97 3.75 -9.52 -4.04
N GLY A 98 3.98 -8.28 -3.58
CA GLY A 98 3.19 -7.11 -3.95
C GLY A 98 3.18 -6.84 -5.44
N LEU A 99 4.36 -6.78 -6.07
CA LEU A 99 4.52 -6.58 -7.52
C LEU A 99 3.81 -7.66 -8.35
N ASN A 100 3.92 -8.94 -7.95
CA ASN A 100 3.20 -10.02 -8.62
C ASN A 100 1.68 -9.82 -8.54
N LYS A 101 1.16 -9.42 -7.37
CA LYS A 101 -0.27 -9.13 -7.20
C LYS A 101 -0.70 -7.92 -8.04
N LEU A 102 0.13 -6.89 -8.14
CA LEU A 102 -0.13 -5.73 -8.99
C LEU A 102 -0.21 -6.12 -10.46
N ALA A 103 0.68 -7.01 -10.92
CA ALA A 103 0.67 -7.53 -12.29
C ALA A 103 -0.60 -8.34 -12.59
N GLU A 104 -1.09 -9.15 -11.64
CA GLU A 104 -2.39 -9.84 -11.79
C GLU A 104 -3.54 -8.84 -11.99
N TYR A 105 -3.60 -7.78 -11.19
CA TYR A 105 -4.63 -6.74 -11.33
C TYR A 105 -4.52 -5.97 -12.65
N ARG A 106 -3.30 -5.68 -13.12
CA ARG A 106 -3.06 -5.06 -14.43
C ARG A 106 -3.49 -5.97 -15.58
N ASN A 107 -3.21 -7.25 -15.51
CA ASN A 107 -3.62 -8.20 -16.55
C ASN A 107 -5.15 -8.35 -16.61
N GLN A 108 -5.83 -8.34 -15.46
CA GLN A 108 -7.30 -8.33 -15.41
C GLN A 108 -7.89 -7.03 -15.95
N ALA A 109 -7.20 -5.91 -15.77
CA ALA A 109 -7.55 -4.64 -16.38
C ALA A 109 -7.40 -4.70 -17.92
N ASP A 110 -6.30 -5.25 -18.43
CA ASP A 110 -6.06 -5.38 -19.88
C ASP A 110 -7.06 -6.33 -20.59
N ASP A 111 -7.63 -7.31 -19.89
CA ASP A 111 -8.57 -8.32 -20.43
C ASP A 111 -10.00 -7.77 -20.67
N VAL A 112 -10.30 -6.55 -20.21
CA VAL A 112 -11.61 -5.93 -20.42
C VAL A 112 -11.55 -5.01 -21.64
N ASP A 113 -12.20 -5.38 -22.76
CA ASP A 113 -12.29 -4.57 -24.00
C ASP A 113 -12.72 -3.11 -23.79
N ALA A 114 -13.40 -2.82 -22.68
CA ALA A 114 -13.74 -1.46 -22.25
C ALA A 114 -12.50 -0.55 -22.06
N TYR A 115 -11.31 -1.11 -21.83
CA TYR A 115 -10.06 -0.37 -21.67
C TYR A 115 -9.62 0.30 -22.97
N PHE A 116 -9.65 -0.44 -24.08
CA PHE A 116 -9.29 0.11 -25.39
C PHE A 116 -10.25 1.23 -25.80
N ILE A 117 -11.55 1.02 -25.55
CA ILE A 117 -12.60 1.99 -25.85
C ILE A 117 -12.47 3.24 -24.96
N ALA A 118 -12.22 3.09 -23.67
CA ALA A 118 -12.11 4.21 -22.75
C ALA A 118 -10.85 5.07 -22.99
N ILE A 119 -9.71 4.46 -23.38
CA ILE A 119 -8.51 5.21 -23.75
C ILE A 119 -8.78 6.08 -24.98
N HIS A 120 -9.40 5.51 -26.02
CA HIS A 120 -9.76 6.28 -27.21
C HIS A 120 -10.80 7.38 -26.93
N MET A 121 -11.79 7.10 -26.08
CA MET A 121 -12.81 8.09 -25.72
C MET A 121 -12.25 9.23 -24.85
N CYS A 122 -11.38 8.94 -23.87
CA CYS A 122 -10.79 9.96 -22.99
C CYS A 122 -9.84 10.89 -23.78
N GLN A 123 -9.10 10.35 -24.73
CA GLN A 123 -8.22 11.14 -25.60
C GLN A 123 -9.01 12.06 -26.54
N PHE A 124 -10.21 11.66 -26.97
CA PHE A 124 -11.08 12.50 -27.80
C PHE A 124 -11.72 13.65 -27.00
N VAL A 125 -12.15 13.39 -25.76
CA VAL A 125 -12.78 14.40 -24.88
C VAL A 125 -11.78 15.45 -24.40
N LEU A 126 -10.50 15.10 -24.21
CA LEU A 126 -9.46 16.06 -23.81
C LEU A 126 -8.96 16.95 -24.95
N LEU A 127 -9.30 16.62 -26.21
CA LEU A 127 -8.93 17.38 -27.41
C LEU A 127 -10.11 18.17 -28.01
N SER A 128 -11.25 18.20 -27.32
CA SER A 128 -12.48 18.94 -27.67
C SER A 128 -12.67 20.15 -26.75
#